data_AF-A0A4Q8B5V9-F1
#
_entry.id   AF-A0A4Q8B5V9-F1
#
_cell.length_a   1.000
_cell.length_b   1.000
_cell.length_c   1.000
_cell.angle_alpha   90.00
_cell.angle_beta   90.00
_cell.angle_gamma   90.00
#
_symmetry.space_group_name_H-M   'P 1'
#
loop_
_entity.id
_entity.type
_entity.pdbx_description
1 polymer ?
#
loop_
_entity_poly.entity_id
_entity_poly.type
_entity_poly.pdbx_seq_one_letter_code
_entity_poly.pdbx_strand_id
1 'polypeptide(L)' 'MMWNGPMMGWMWIWSLLGLAVLLVLVWLTVRLTGGQLGWTTPSSARRILDERYARGEIDEEEYRRRRAGLT' A
#
# COMPACT_ATOMS: atom_id res chain seq x y z
N MET A 1 -26.09 -22.68 -35.06
CA MET A 1 -25.08 -22.24 -34.07
C MET A 1 -25.77 -21.30 -33.10
N MET A 2 -25.33 -21.25 -31.83
CA MET A 2 -25.70 -20.24 -30.81
C MET A 2 -26.93 -20.52 -29.93
N TRP A 3 -26.83 -21.47 -28.99
CA TRP A 3 -27.72 -21.54 -27.81
C TRP A 3 -26.90 -21.97 -26.57
N ASN A 4 -26.05 -21.06 -26.07
CA ASN A 4 -25.34 -21.20 -24.79
C ASN A 4 -25.36 -19.86 -24.01
N GLY A 5 -26.49 -19.14 -24.08
CA GLY A 5 -26.65 -17.81 -23.51
C GLY A 5 -26.73 -17.72 -21.98
N PRO A 6 -27.44 -18.61 -21.25
CA PRO A 6 -27.65 -18.41 -19.82
C PRO A 6 -26.57 -19.03 -18.92
N MET A 7 -25.93 -20.12 -19.34
CA MET A 7 -24.89 -20.80 -18.53
C MET A 7 -23.58 -20.01 -18.48
N MET A 8 -23.20 -19.36 -19.58
CA MET A 8 -22.02 -18.49 -19.59
C MET A 8 -22.21 -17.28 -18.67
N GLY A 9 -23.34 -16.57 -18.75
CA GLY A 9 -23.60 -15.40 -17.89
C GLY A 9 -23.49 -15.70 -16.40
N TRP A 10 -23.94 -16.89 -15.98
CA TRP A 10 -23.81 -17.35 -14.60
C TRP A 10 -22.34 -17.54 -14.17
N MET A 11 -21.51 -18.17 -15.01
CA MET A 11 -20.07 -18.30 -14.73
C MET A 11 -19.36 -16.94 -14.65
N TRP A 12 -19.75 -15.98 -15.48
CA TRP A 12 -19.18 -14.63 -15.47
C TRP A 12 -19.47 -13.90 -14.15
N ILE A 13 -20.68 -14.06 -13.59
CA ILE A 13 -21.04 -13.48 -12.29
C ILE A 13 -20.15 -14.02 -11.17
N TRP A 14 -19.93 -15.34 -11.14
CA TRP A 14 -19.04 -15.96 -10.15
C TRP A 14 -17.59 -15.48 -10.29
N SER A 15 -17.09 -15.33 -11.53
CA SER A 15 -15.76 -14.78 -11.79
C SER A 15 -15.62 -13.33 -11.35
N LEU A 16 -16.62 -12.49 -11.65
CA LEU A 16 -16.67 -11.08 -11.22
C LEU A 16 -16.74 -10.97 -9.69
N LEU A 17 -17.50 -11.84 -9.03
CA LEU A 17 -17.61 -11.87 -7.58
C LEU A 17 -16.28 -12.27 -6.93
N GLY A 18 -15.60 -13.28 -7.47
CA GLY A 18 -14.25 -13.66 -7.03
C GLY A 18 -13.23 -12.52 -7.24
N LEU A 19 -13.28 -11.84 -8.37
CA LEU A 19 -12.43 -10.68 -8.65
C LEU A 19 -12.71 -9.51 -7.69
N ALA A 20 -13.98 -9.24 -7.39
CA ALA A 20 -14.37 -8.21 -6.44
C ALA A 20 -13.83 -8.50 -5.03
N VAL A 21 -13.93 -9.75 -4.56
CA VAL A 21 -13.35 -10.18 -3.28
C VAL A 21 -11.83 -10.00 -3.28
N LEU A 22 -11.15 -10.40 -4.36
CA LEU A 22 -9.70 -10.21 -4.50
C LEU A 22 -9.32 -8.72 -4.43
N LEU A 23 -10.03 -7.86 -5.16
CA LEU A 23 -9.79 -6.41 -5.16
C LEU A 23 -10.02 -5.80 -3.77
N VAL A 24 -11.07 -6.21 -3.06
CA VAL A 24 -11.31 -5.78 -1.68
C VAL A 24 -10.18 -6.24 -0.76
N LEU A 25 -9.72 -7.48 -0.91
CA LEU A 25 -8.63 -8.02 -0.10
C LEU A 25 -7.32 -7.27 -0.35
N VAL A 26 -6.98 -7.02 -1.61
CA VAL A 26 -5.82 -6.19 -2.01
C VAL A 26 -5.98 -4.78 -1.47
N TRP A 27 -7.15 -4.16 -1.60
CA TRP A 27 -7.42 -2.81 -1.11
C TRP A 27 -7.29 -2.73 0.41
N LEU A 28 -7.81 -3.72 1.15
CA LEU A 28 -7.69 -3.80 2.61
C LEU A 28 -6.22 -3.96 3.02
N THR A 29 -5.49 -4.84 2.33
CA THR A 29 -4.06 -5.06 2.57
C THR A 29 -3.27 -3.79 2.30
N VAL A 30 -3.50 -3.11 1.18
CA VAL A 30 -2.89 -1.81 0.85
C VAL A 30 -3.35 -0.71 1.79
N ARG A 31 -4.56 -0.75 2.34
CA ARG A 31 -5.02 0.25 3.31
C ARG A 31 -4.36 0.08 4.68
N LEU A 32 -4.18 -1.17 5.12
CA LEU A 32 -3.53 -1.52 6.38
C LEU A 32 -2.01 -1.37 6.31
N THR A 33 -1.40 -1.73 5.17
CA THR A 33 0.04 -1.59 4.92
C THR A 33 0.42 -0.28 4.23
N GLY A 34 -0.54 0.50 3.73
CA GLY A 34 -0.36 1.76 3.02
C GLY A 34 0.02 2.94 3.90
N GLY A 35 0.12 2.74 5.22
CA GLY A 35 0.94 3.60 6.07
C GLY A 35 2.44 3.52 5.74
N GLN A 36 2.87 2.48 5.03
CA GLN A 36 4.27 2.15 4.70
C GLN A 36 4.57 1.95 3.22
N LEU A 37 3.57 1.87 2.32
CA LEU A 37 3.78 1.95 0.87
C LEU A 37 4.09 3.40 0.47
N GLY A 38 5.23 3.86 0.96
CA GLY A 38 5.83 5.12 0.57
C GLY A 38 6.18 5.06 -0.90
N TRP A 39 5.37 5.75 -1.71
CA TRP A 39 6.01 6.71 -2.60
C TRP A 39 7.04 7.46 -1.75
N THR A 40 8.30 7.33 -2.11
CA THR A 40 9.46 8.02 -1.54
C THR A 40 9.35 9.51 -1.85
N THR A 41 8.28 10.13 -1.39
CA THR A 41 8.16 11.57 -1.27
C THR A 41 9.07 11.98 -0.12
N PRO A 42 9.87 13.06 -0.25
CA PRO A 42 10.75 13.55 0.81
C PRO A 42 10.07 13.71 2.19
N SER A 43 8.74 13.91 2.22
CA SER A 43 7.93 13.98 3.43
C SER A 43 7.84 12.64 4.19
N SER A 44 7.78 11.49 3.51
CA SER A 44 7.70 10.18 4.16
C SER A 44 9.06 9.76 4.75
N ALA A 45 10.16 10.08 4.06
CA ALA A 45 11.51 9.87 4.58
C ALA A 45 11.78 10.69 5.86
N ARG A 46 11.35 11.96 5.90
CA ARG A 46 11.46 12.80 7.11
C ARG A 46 10.67 12.24 8.29
N ARG A 47 9.43 11.80 8.04
CA ARG A 47 8.56 11.23 9.09
C ARG A 47 9.12 9.94 9.69
N ILE A 48 9.73 9.08 8.87
CA ILE A 48 10.42 7.87 9.34
C ILE A 48 11.66 8.24 10.17
N LEU A 49 12.37 9.30 9.80
CA LEU A 49 13.52 9.81 10.55
C LEU A 49 13.11 10.31 11.94
N ASP A 50 12.06 11.13 12.00
CA ASP A 50 11.54 11.72 13.24
C ASP A 50 11.06 10.63 14.22
N GLU A 51 10.40 9.59 13.70
CA GLU A 51 9.92 8.49 14.53
C GLU A 51 11.05 7.65 15.14
N ARG A 52 12.15 7.42 14.40
CA ARG A 52 13.33 6.72 14.94
C ARG A 52 14.09 7.55 15.96
N TYR A 53 14.15 8.87 15.75
CA TYR A 53 14.74 9.80 16.73
C TYR A 53 13.92 9.82 18.02
N ALA A 54 12.58 9.89 17.92
CA ALA A 54 11.68 9.84 19.07
C ALA A 54 11.74 8.50 19.83
N ARG A 55 12.04 7.41 19.13
CA ARG A 55 12.26 6.07 19.71
C ARG A 55 13.67 5.91 20.31
N GLY A 56 14.57 6.86 20.09
CA GLY A 56 15.96 6.82 20.57
C GLY A 56 16.86 5.85 19.80
N GLU A 57 16.44 5.38 18.62
CA GLU A 57 17.21 4.45 17.80
C GLU A 57 18.34 5.14 17.01
N ILE A 58 18.27 6.46 16.85
CA ILE A 58 19.28 7.28 16.18
C ILE A 58 19.64 8.49 17.04
N ASP A 59 20.92 8.84 17.04
CA ASP A 59 21.44 9.98 17.78
C ASP A 59 21.20 11.31 17.04
N GLU A 60 21.27 12.43 17.76
CA GLU A 60 21.01 13.77 17.22
C GLU A 60 21.94 14.14 16.06
N GLU A 61 23.22 13.75 16.13
CA GLU A 61 24.17 13.98 15.04
C GLU A 61 23.77 13.26 13.75
N GLU A 62 23.32 12.01 13.87
CA GLU A 62 22.89 11.19 12.73
C GLU A 62 21.58 11.69 12.14
N TYR A 63 20.66 12.13 13.00
CA TYR A 63 19.42 12.80 12.58
C TYR A 63 19.72 14.05 11.74
N ARG A 64 20.59 14.95 12.22
CA ARG A 64 20.94 16.18 11.47
C ARG A 64 21.60 15.88 10.14
N ARG A 65 22.54 14.93 10.08
CA ARG A 65 23.24 14.56 8.84
C ARG A 65 22.29 14.01 7.79
N ARG A 66 21.36 13.13 8.17
CA ARG A 66 20.37 12.56 7.23
C ARG A 66 19.31 13.59 6.83
N ARG A 67 18.92 14.50 7.73
CA ARG A 67 18.00 15.60 7.44
C ARG A 67 18.56 16.58 6.41
N ALA A 68 19.87 16.87 6.46
CA ALA A 68 20.55 17.72 5.48
C ALA A 68 20.67 17.09 4.09
N GLY A 69 20.65 15.75 3.97
CA GLY A 69 20.59 15.05 2.68
C GLY A 69 19.18 14.97 2.06
N LEU A 70 18.15 15.38 2.79
CA LEU A 70 16.74 15.38 2.38
C LEU A 70 16.20 16.78 2.04
N THR A 71 17.07 17.78 1.98
CA THR A 71 16.83 19.13 1.45
C THR A 71 17.36 19.22 0.03
#